data_AF-A0A8I0ZRE0-F1
#
_entry.id   AF-A0A8I0ZRE0-F1
#
_cell.length_a   1.000
_cell.length_b   1.000
_cell.length_c   1.000
_cell.angle_alpha   90.00
_cell.angle_beta   90.00
_cell.angle_gamma   90.00
#
_symmetry.space_group_name_H-M   'P 1'
#
loop_
_entity.id
_entity.type
_entity.pdbx_description
1 polymer ?
#
loop_
_entity_poly.entity_id
_entity_poly.type
_entity_poly.pdbx_seq_one_letter_code
_entity_poly.pdbx_strand_id
1 'polypeptide(L)' 'MTDSTPQGAAHVTDAQINAARTKLIIDKKLKRASKPQIKRLAQLKTTREQHPIAS' A
#
# COMPACT_ATOMS: atom_id res chain seq x y z
N MET A 1 9.81 -14.21 -31.12
CA MET A 1 10.28 -13.02 -30.39
C MET A 1 9.18 -11.99 -30.51
N THR A 2 8.47 -11.69 -29.43
CA THR A 2 7.46 -10.63 -29.41
C THR A 2 7.39 -10.04 -28.00
N ASP A 3 7.96 -8.85 -27.90
CA ASP A 3 7.72 -7.74 -26.97
C ASP A 3 7.43 -8.06 -25.50
N SER A 4 8.52 -8.15 -24.75
CA SER A 4 8.54 -7.86 -23.31
C SER A 4 8.40 -6.36 -23.11
N THR A 5 7.17 -5.84 -23.11
CA THR A 5 6.91 -4.49 -22.61
C THR A 5 7.22 -4.49 -21.11
N PRO A 6 8.22 -3.76 -20.60
CA PRO A 6 8.36 -3.58 -19.16
C PRO A 6 7.26 -2.61 -18.76
N GLN A 7 6.09 -3.12 -18.36
CA GLN A 7 4.97 -2.30 -17.95
C GLN A 7 5.32 -1.57 -16.65
N GLY A 8 5.86 -0.35 -16.85
CA GLY A 8 5.65 0.90 -16.12
C GLY A 8 5.34 0.80 -14.63
N ALA A 9 6.24 1.39 -13.82
CA ALA A 9 6.05 1.78 -12.42
C ALA A 9 5.21 0.81 -11.57
N ALA A 10 5.86 -0.07 -10.82
CA ALA A 10 5.22 -1.02 -9.90
C ALA A 10 4.04 -0.38 -9.13
N HIS A 11 2.81 -0.60 -9.62
CA HIS A 11 1.61 -0.08 -8.99
C HIS A 11 1.48 -0.72 -7.61
N VAL A 12 1.29 0.13 -6.60
CA VAL A 12 1.11 -0.33 -5.22
C VAL A 12 -0.20 -1.12 -5.15
N THR A 13 -0.14 -2.37 -4.69
CA THR A 13 -1.32 -3.23 -4.56
C THR A 13 -2.07 -3.00 -3.25
N ASP A 14 -3.37 -3.29 -3.23
CA ASP A 14 -4.18 -3.26 -2.00
C ASP A 14 -3.55 -4.09 -0.86
N ALA A 15 -2.91 -5.21 -1.19
CA ALA A 15 -2.19 -6.04 -0.23
C ALA A 15 -1.00 -5.30 0.40
N GLN A 16 -0.25 -4.53 -0.39
CA GLN A 16 0.86 -3.72 0.12
C GLN A 16 0.38 -2.56 0.99
N ILE A 17 -0.75 -1.93 0.64
CA ILE A 17 -1.38 -0.88 1.47
C ILE A 17 -1.79 -1.47 2.83
N ASN A 18 -2.50 -2.60 2.83
CA ASN A 18 -2.94 -3.26 4.05
C ASN A 18 -1.77 -3.78 4.89
N ALA A 19 -0.74 -4.36 4.26
CA ALA A 19 0.47 -4.78 4.95
C ALA A 19 1.19 -3.58 5.59
N ALA A 20 1.26 -2.43 4.91
CA ALA A 20 1.83 -1.21 5.45
C ALA A 20 1.04 -0.71 6.67
N ARG A 21 -0.30 -0.72 6.62
CA ARG A 21 -1.17 -0.37 7.76
C ARG A 21 -0.93 -1.28 8.96
N THR A 22 -0.90 -2.60 8.74
CA THR A 22 -0.60 -3.59 9.79
C THR A 22 0.79 -3.38 10.39
N LYS A 23 1.78 -3.07 9.55
CA LYS A 23 3.14 -2.80 10.01
C LYS A 23 3.20 -1.57 10.92
N LEU A 24 2.47 -0.49 10.62
CA LEU A 24 2.39 0.67 11.51
C LEU A 24 1.80 0.31 12.89
N ILE A 25 0.77 -0.55 12.93
CA ILE A 25 0.16 -1.00 14.18
C ILE A 25 1.17 -1.79 15.01
N ILE A 26 1.91 -2.71 14.39
CA ILE A 26 2.94 -3.52 15.06
C ILE A 26 4.09 -2.63 15.55
N ASP A 27 4.60 -1.74 14.72
CA ASP A 27 5.70 -0.83 15.09
C ASP A 27 5.29 0.05 16.28
N LYS A 28 4.05 0.57 16.30
CA LYS A 28 3.51 1.31 17.44
C LYS A 28 3.48 0.47 18.71
N LYS A 29 3.00 -0.79 18.64
CA LYS A 29 2.97 -1.71 19.78
C LYS A 29 4.37 -2.02 20.31
N LEU A 30 5.34 -2.13 19.42
CA LEU A 30 6.74 -2.43 19.76
C LEU A 30 7.57 -1.17 20.08
N LYS A 31 6.97 0.03 20.12
CA LYS A 31 7.64 1.32 20.29
C LYS A 31 8.80 1.54 19.29
N ARG A 32 8.64 1.05 18.06
CA ARG A 32 9.62 1.19 16.96
C ARG A 32 9.19 2.29 16.01
N ALA A 33 10.18 2.97 15.42
CA ALA A 33 9.94 3.95 14.38
C ALA A 33 9.65 3.26 13.03
N SER A 34 8.50 3.54 12.43
CA SER A 34 8.20 3.07 11.08
C SER A 34 8.91 3.90 10.01
N LYS A 35 9.40 3.21 8.97
CA LYS A 35 10.03 3.85 7.80
C LYS A 35 9.07 4.82 7.10
N PRO A 36 9.54 5.97 6.55
CA PRO A 36 8.69 6.93 5.86
C PRO A 36 7.86 6.34 4.71
N GLN A 37 8.43 5.40 3.93
CA GLN A 37 7.72 4.75 2.83
C GLN A 37 6.52 3.92 3.32
N ILE A 38 6.63 3.24 4.46
CA ILE A 38 5.51 2.48 5.04
C ILE A 38 4.39 3.41 5.49
N LYS A 39 4.74 4.57 6.06
CA LYS A 39 3.75 5.59 6.42
C LYS A 39 3.01 6.10 5.18
N ARG A 40 3.74 6.39 4.10
CA ARG A 40 3.15 6.82 2.82
C ARG A 40 2.22 5.75 2.23
N LEU A 41 2.65 4.49 2.20
CA LEU A 41 1.84 3.38 1.69
C LEU A 41 0.55 3.18 2.50
N ALA A 42 0.64 3.27 3.83
CA ALA A 42 -0.52 3.08 4.69
C ALA A 42 -1.60 4.17 4.54
N GLN A 43 -1.22 5.35 4.06
CA GLN A 43 -2.13 6.47 3.78
C GLN A 43 -2.86 6.35 2.44
N LEU A 44 -2.42 5.46 1.56
CA LEU A 44 -3.10 5.22 0.28
C LEU A 44 -4.44 4.54 0.52
N LYS A 45 -5.38 4.77 -0.39
CA LYS A 45 -6.67 4.07 -0.44
C LYS A 45 -6.54 2.79 -1.25
N THR A 46 -7.13 1.72 -0.75
CA THR A 46 -7.31 0.49 -1.54
C THR A 46 -8.34 0.72 -2.64
N THR A 47 -8.35 -0.16 -3.65
CA THR A 47 -9.29 -0.09 -4.77
C THR A 47 -10.75 -0.03 -4.29
N ARG A 48 -11.10 -0.81 -3.26
CA ARG A 48 -12.45 -0.78 -2.65
C ARG A 48 -12.77 0.54 -1.94
N GLU A 49 -11.79 1.19 -1.33
CA GLU A 49 -11.97 2.48 -0.65
C GLU A 49 -12.02 3.66 -1.63
N GLN A 50 -11.50 3.49 -2.85
CA GLN A 50 -11.57 4.49 -3.91
C GLN A 50 -12.93 4.52 -4.61
N HIS A 51 -13.63 3.39 -4.65
CA HIS A 51 -15.01 3.30 -5.17
C HIS A 51 -15.99 3.08 -4.00
N PRO A 52 -16.28 4.10 -3.17
CA PRO A 52 -17.43 4.02 -2.30
C PRO A 52 -18.65 3.91 -3.22
N ILE A 53 -19.35 2.78 -3.15
CA ILE A 53 -20.63 2.60 -3.82
C ILE A 53 -21.52 3.73 -3.31
N ALA A 54 -21.84 4.70 -4.17
CA ALA A 54 -22.83 5.71 -3.87
C ALA A 54 -24.15 4.96 -3.61
N SER A 55 -24.61 4.98 -2.36
CA SER A 55 -25.98 4.61 -1.99
C SER A 55 -26.87 5.83 -2.04
#